data_AF-A0A954GBV5-F1
#
_entry.id   AF-A0A954GBV5-F1
#
_cell.length_a   1.000
_cell.length_b   1.000
_cell.length_c   1.000
_cell.angle_alpha   90.00
_cell.angle_beta   90.00
_cell.angle_gamma   90.00
#
_symmetry.space_group_name_H-M   'P 1'
#
loop_
_entity.id
_entity.type
_entity.pdbx_description
1 polymer ?
#
loop_
_entity_poly.entity_id
_entity_poly.type
_entity_poly.pdbx_seq_one_letter_code
_entity_poly.pdbx_strand_id
1 'polypeptide(L)'
;MPVKVRCRGCEKVLNAPDQARGKVVKCPHCQTKLKVPDGKSTPAKQPAAKQPAAKPERKVSTKAPGKKGKSSGPPLSETELFANLDFGKAEDTEHRICPYCATELEEDRDVCPGCGMNVALGQMDKREAKRRSRRGPDPAKFYKAAWTDSFQFVKEHKGLALRTGSYLTIFTVLCWSCFYMYDEVCVNGPPKFFWACCTFISAMGLPGWFFFLSMKIVDYSIIKGTKLDRIHFDFFQCVTLGMRTIFWPLVMLIPVFPLAVLFQPKVLLLPLWPIVKFLFPSVTWSLDEFRNVFIFLGVLGFVPLVMLPLAIPHMTAKYTYKAWILWEMIKVFGKNAAPALYWVFLALVTLILPFGAIFGAIQFYGGGLNPYYNEHFTGLTNSMLTPVFAAMDMDPEGWMYSAAIALLRFGLAFVVAVPLFLVAGFPILFLMRANGLLAYYRQQYLDLVMKMGTNTPAGFWVRMLAFLVDVLLFPLASFIVTKERRILLIAQFLNGIAVAGYLLFGVEFTKALMAPVWLSYNYWMYFAAQEATTQRTTIGKDAFGLIVSTQEDKKMGLREATIRLACTAASLVTLGLGFLVCAFHPQKKALHDMLSKTKVVWQGDR
;
A
#
# COMPACT_ATOMS: atom_id res chain seq x y z
N MET A 1 -38.87 -39.68 10.30
CA MET A 1 -37.98 -38.83 11.13
C MET A 1 -38.80 -37.72 11.76
N PRO A 2 -38.77 -37.53 13.08
CA PRO A 2 -39.55 -36.50 13.76
C PRO A 2 -39.28 -35.12 13.14
N VAL A 3 -40.36 -34.37 12.87
CA VAL A 3 -40.30 -33.07 12.22
C VAL A 3 -40.06 -32.01 13.28
N LYS A 4 -38.97 -31.24 13.13
CA LYS A 4 -38.66 -30.10 13.99
C LYS A 4 -39.55 -28.92 13.60
N VAL A 5 -40.44 -28.52 14.50
CA VAL A 5 -41.33 -27.36 14.32
C VAL A 5 -41.11 -26.37 15.46
N ARG A 6 -40.85 -25.11 15.13
CA ARG A 6 -40.71 -24.04 16.13
C ARG A 6 -42.09 -23.51 16.52
N CYS A 7 -42.42 -23.51 17.81
CA CYS A 7 -43.68 -22.95 18.30
C CYS A 7 -43.66 -21.42 18.22
N ARG A 8 -44.72 -20.80 17.71
CA ARG A 8 -44.82 -19.32 17.61
C ARG A 8 -45.15 -18.63 18.94
N GLY A 9 -45.68 -19.35 19.94
CA GLY A 9 -46.04 -18.79 21.23
C GLY A 9 -44.88 -18.75 22.23
N CYS A 10 -43.98 -19.75 22.22
CA CYS A 10 -42.88 -19.84 23.19
C CYS A 10 -41.49 -20.05 22.56
N GLU A 11 -41.40 -19.95 21.23
CA GLU A 11 -40.18 -20.04 20.40
C GLU A 11 -39.32 -21.32 20.52
N LYS A 12 -39.71 -22.26 21.39
CA LYS A 12 -39.04 -23.56 21.55
C LYS A 12 -39.27 -24.47 20.33
N VAL A 13 -38.24 -25.24 19.99
CA VAL A 13 -38.29 -26.24 18.90
C VAL A 13 -38.85 -27.54 19.46
N LEU A 14 -39.97 -27.99 18.90
CA LEU A 14 -40.64 -29.24 19.24
C LEU A 14 -40.36 -30.29 18.17
N ASN A 15 -40.21 -31.55 18.61
CA ASN A 15 -40.12 -32.69 17.71
C ASN A 15 -41.52 -33.31 17.59
N ALA A 16 -42.20 -33.04 16.48
CA ALA A 16 -43.51 -33.63 16.20
C ALA A 16 -43.34 -35.03 15.57
N PRO A 17 -44.12 -36.04 15.99
CA PRO A 17 -44.10 -37.37 15.38
C PRO A 17 -44.57 -37.31 13.92
N ASP A 18 -44.09 -38.21 13.07
CA ASP A 18 -44.38 -38.18 11.63
C ASP A 18 -45.87 -38.25 11.29
N GLN A 19 -46.68 -38.89 12.13
CA GLN A 19 -48.14 -38.98 11.99
C GLN A 19 -48.86 -37.63 12.15
N ALA A 20 -48.18 -36.61 12.68
CA ALA A 20 -48.72 -35.28 12.90
C ALA A 20 -48.50 -34.32 11.71
N ARG A 21 -47.84 -34.74 10.62
CA ARG A 21 -47.68 -33.92 9.40
C ARG A 21 -49.05 -33.50 8.85
N GLY A 22 -49.19 -32.21 8.56
CA GLY A 22 -50.43 -31.60 8.04
C GLY A 22 -51.49 -31.29 9.10
N LYS A 23 -51.35 -31.87 10.31
CA LYS A 23 -52.30 -31.71 11.41
C LYS A 23 -51.89 -30.57 12.36
N VAL A 24 -52.86 -30.05 13.08
CA VAL A 24 -52.67 -29.01 14.10
C VAL A 24 -52.48 -29.67 15.47
N VAL A 25 -51.31 -29.49 16.07
CA VAL A 25 -50.97 -30.02 17.40
C VAL A 25 -50.86 -28.88 18.41
N LYS A 26 -51.14 -29.13 19.70
CA LYS A 26 -50.94 -28.14 20.76
C LYS A 26 -49.51 -28.23 21.29
N CYS A 27 -48.88 -27.07 21.54
CA CYS A 27 -47.58 -27.02 22.20
C CYS A 27 -47.70 -27.48 23.66
N PRO A 28 -46.88 -28.43 24.15
CA PRO A 28 -46.92 -28.85 25.55
C PRO A 28 -46.45 -27.77 26.53
N HIS A 29 -45.74 -26.74 26.08
CA HIS A 29 -45.20 -25.67 26.94
C HIS A 29 -46.08 -24.42 27.05
N CYS A 30 -46.88 -24.09 26.04
CA CYS A 30 -47.69 -22.87 26.02
C CYS A 30 -49.11 -23.09 25.46
N GLN A 31 -49.49 -24.34 25.20
CA GLN A 31 -50.79 -24.77 24.65
C GLN A 31 -51.20 -24.14 23.31
N THR A 32 -50.34 -23.33 22.69
CA THR A 32 -50.61 -22.69 21.41
C THR A 32 -50.73 -23.73 20.30
N LYS A 33 -51.77 -23.64 19.47
CA LYS A 33 -52.03 -24.54 18.34
C LYS A 33 -51.05 -24.24 17.19
N LEU A 34 -50.31 -25.25 16.72
CA LEU A 34 -49.33 -25.14 15.64
C LEU A 34 -49.55 -26.20 14.55
N LYS A 35 -49.45 -25.81 13.28
CA LYS A 35 -49.63 -26.69 12.12
C LYS A 35 -48.28 -27.26 11.67
N VAL A 36 -48.19 -28.58 11.52
CA VAL A 36 -46.96 -29.26 11.07
C VAL A 36 -46.90 -29.28 9.53
N PRO A 37 -45.78 -28.91 8.88
CA PRO A 37 -45.68 -28.87 7.41
C PRO A 37 -45.80 -30.25 6.73
N ASP A 38 -46.51 -30.30 5.61
CA ASP A 38 -46.62 -31.48 4.75
C ASP A 38 -45.46 -31.53 3.74
N GLY A 39 -44.62 -32.56 3.85
CA GLY A 39 -43.36 -32.67 3.10
C GLY A 39 -43.52 -33.15 1.65
N LYS A 40 -44.14 -32.37 0.76
CA LYS A 40 -44.05 -32.58 -0.69
C LYS A 40 -43.78 -31.26 -1.42
N SER A 41 -42.54 -31.06 -1.83
CA SER A 41 -42.13 -30.05 -2.82
C SER A 41 -41.40 -30.74 -3.96
N THR A 42 -41.86 -30.56 -5.20
CA THR A 42 -41.15 -30.98 -6.42
C THR A 42 -40.92 -29.73 -7.29
N PRO A 43 -39.75 -29.57 -7.96
CA PRO A 43 -39.32 -28.29 -8.53
C PRO A 43 -39.87 -28.09 -9.95
N ALA A 44 -40.43 -26.91 -10.24
CA ALA A 44 -40.92 -26.55 -11.57
C ALA A 44 -39.94 -25.61 -12.31
N LYS A 45 -39.76 -25.95 -13.59
CA LYS A 45 -38.87 -25.41 -14.62
C LYS A 45 -39.00 -23.90 -14.88
N GLN A 46 -37.89 -23.30 -15.32
CA GLN A 46 -37.85 -22.04 -16.06
C GLN A 46 -38.72 -22.11 -17.33
N PRO A 47 -39.38 -21.01 -17.71
CA PRO A 47 -39.57 -20.68 -19.11
C PRO A 47 -38.80 -19.42 -19.53
N ALA A 48 -38.37 -19.45 -20.78
CA ALA A 48 -37.63 -18.43 -21.50
C ALA A 48 -38.45 -17.16 -21.82
N ALA A 49 -37.68 -16.16 -22.25
CA ALA A 49 -38.01 -14.79 -22.65
C ALA A 49 -39.35 -14.54 -23.36
N LYS A 50 -39.95 -13.38 -23.04
CA LYS A 50 -40.68 -12.49 -23.96
C LYS A 50 -40.61 -11.04 -23.44
N GLN A 51 -40.11 -10.12 -24.26
CA GLN A 51 -40.32 -8.67 -24.09
C GLN A 51 -41.81 -8.34 -24.33
N PRO A 52 -42.31 -7.25 -23.72
CA PRO A 52 -43.10 -6.34 -24.54
C PRO A 52 -42.72 -4.85 -24.37
N ALA A 53 -42.64 -4.25 -25.55
CA ALA A 53 -42.88 -2.87 -26.00
C ALA A 53 -43.34 -1.77 -25.02
N ALA A 54 -42.87 -0.57 -25.37
CA ALA A 54 -43.18 0.74 -24.83
C ALA A 54 -44.61 1.25 -25.12
N LYS A 55 -45.11 2.12 -24.22
CA LYS A 55 -45.87 3.40 -24.47
C LYS A 55 -46.52 3.90 -23.15
N PRO A 56 -46.97 5.17 -23.06
CA PRO A 56 -46.27 6.44 -23.27
C PRO A 56 -46.39 7.38 -22.04
N GLU A 57 -45.64 8.48 -22.06
CA GLU A 57 -45.77 9.61 -21.14
C GLU A 57 -47.19 10.22 -21.16
N ARG A 58 -47.67 10.69 -19.99
CA ARG A 58 -48.63 11.80 -19.93
C ARG A 58 -48.22 12.81 -18.87
N LYS A 59 -47.96 14.03 -19.33
CA LYS A 59 -47.58 15.21 -18.55
C LYS A 59 -48.76 15.82 -17.81
N VAL A 60 -48.49 16.14 -16.54
CA VAL A 60 -48.73 17.40 -15.80
C VAL A 60 -50.14 18.02 -15.80
N SER A 61 -50.69 18.21 -14.59
CA SER A 61 -51.25 19.51 -14.20
C SER A 61 -51.03 19.76 -12.71
N THR A 62 -50.37 20.87 -12.44
CA THR A 62 -50.25 21.55 -11.15
C THR A 62 -51.61 22.01 -10.62
N LYS A 63 -51.77 22.05 -9.29
CA LYS A 63 -52.47 23.14 -8.58
C LYS A 63 -52.15 23.14 -7.08
N ALA A 64 -51.75 24.31 -6.60
CA ALA A 64 -51.48 24.67 -5.21
C ALA A 64 -52.80 25.11 -4.49
N PRO A 65 -52.77 25.39 -3.17
CA PRO A 65 -53.90 25.18 -2.26
C PRO A 65 -54.79 26.42 -2.06
N GLY A 66 -56.04 26.23 -1.60
CA GLY A 66 -56.91 27.35 -1.27
C GLY A 66 -58.23 27.03 -0.55
N LYS A 67 -58.21 27.29 0.77
CA LYS A 67 -59.24 27.95 1.60
C LYS A 67 -60.63 27.32 1.86
N LYS A 68 -60.83 27.06 3.16
CA LYS A 68 -62.02 27.15 4.03
C LYS A 68 -63.28 27.79 3.41
N GLY A 69 -64.41 27.08 3.57
CA GLY A 69 -65.77 27.64 3.51
C GLY A 69 -66.72 26.82 4.39
N LYS A 70 -67.32 27.47 5.40
CA LYS A 70 -68.43 26.96 6.20
C LYS A 70 -69.72 26.99 5.36
N SER A 71 -70.60 26.00 5.48
CA SER A 71 -72.05 26.25 5.57
C SER A 71 -72.80 25.00 6.03
N SER A 72 -73.91 25.30 6.69
CA SER A 72 -74.85 24.50 7.48
C SER A 72 -75.83 23.67 6.65
N GLY A 73 -76.16 22.46 7.12
CA GLY A 73 -77.30 21.63 6.72
C GLY A 73 -77.89 20.87 7.93
N PRO A 74 -79.16 20.43 7.87
CA PRO A 74 -79.98 20.03 9.04
C PRO A 74 -79.52 18.70 9.68
N PRO A 75 -79.96 18.36 10.91
CA PRO A 75 -79.45 17.18 11.63
C PRO A 75 -79.95 15.90 10.95
N LEU A 76 -79.02 15.16 10.33
CA LEU A 76 -79.27 13.84 9.76
C LEU A 76 -79.09 12.78 10.85
N SER A 77 -79.97 11.77 10.86
CA SER A 77 -80.05 10.70 11.87
C SER A 77 -78.77 9.86 11.96
N GLU A 78 -78.50 9.28 13.13
CA GLU A 78 -77.30 8.47 13.43
C GLU A 78 -77.04 7.33 12.42
N THR A 79 -78.07 6.85 11.73
CA THR A 79 -77.98 5.83 10.69
C THR A 79 -77.37 6.32 9.37
N GLU A 80 -77.45 7.62 9.04
CA GLU A 80 -76.84 8.19 7.82
C GLU A 80 -75.38 8.63 8.03
N LEU A 81 -74.95 8.74 9.29
CA LEU A 81 -73.57 9.04 9.66
C LEU A 81 -72.64 7.86 9.32
N PHE A 82 -73.10 6.62 9.51
CA PHE A 82 -72.33 5.41 9.18
C PHE A 82 -72.41 5.02 7.70
N ALA A 83 -73.50 5.37 7.00
CA ALA A 83 -73.66 5.06 5.58
C ALA A 83 -72.77 5.93 4.66
N ASN A 84 -72.37 7.11 5.13
CA ASN A 84 -71.50 8.04 4.38
C ASN A 84 -70.02 8.01 4.82
N LEU A 85 -69.64 7.09 5.72
CA LEU A 85 -68.24 6.85 6.09
C LEU A 85 -67.58 5.95 5.05
N ASP A 86 -67.14 6.59 3.96
CA ASP A 86 -66.32 5.97 2.91
C ASP A 86 -64.89 5.75 3.44
N PHE A 87 -64.65 4.61 4.09
CA PHE A 87 -63.35 4.24 4.66
C PHE A 87 -62.21 4.23 3.62
N GLY A 88 -62.51 4.19 2.31
CA GLY A 88 -61.51 4.31 1.26
C GLY A 88 -60.86 5.70 1.16
N LYS A 89 -61.48 6.73 1.75
CA LYS A 89 -60.92 8.09 1.85
C LYS A 89 -60.24 8.38 3.20
N ALA A 90 -60.39 7.48 4.17
CA ALA A 90 -59.73 7.55 5.48
C ALA A 90 -58.47 6.68 5.55
N GLU A 91 -58.19 5.90 4.50
CA GLU A 91 -56.92 5.20 4.35
C GLU A 91 -55.88 6.21 3.85
N ASP A 92 -54.90 6.49 4.69
CA ASP A 92 -53.84 7.46 4.44
C ASP A 92 -52.89 6.90 3.36
N THR A 93 -53.27 7.08 2.08
CA THR A 93 -52.53 6.54 0.93
C THR A 93 -51.12 7.13 0.78
N GLU A 94 -50.83 8.24 1.46
CA GLU A 94 -49.54 8.94 1.41
C GLU A 94 -48.42 8.20 2.16
N HIS A 95 -48.75 7.25 3.05
CA HIS A 95 -47.78 6.58 3.92
C HIS A 95 -47.85 5.06 3.83
N ARG A 96 -47.04 4.49 2.92
CA ARG A 96 -46.84 3.03 2.85
C ARG A 96 -45.89 2.58 3.97
N ILE A 97 -46.35 1.65 4.80
CA ILE A 97 -45.53 1.09 5.89
C ILE A 97 -44.96 -0.27 5.47
N CYS A 98 -43.71 -0.55 5.80
CA CYS A 98 -43.09 -1.83 5.49
C CYS A 98 -43.73 -2.97 6.33
N PRO A 99 -44.27 -4.03 5.69
CA PRO A 99 -44.94 -5.12 6.40
C PRO A 99 -43.99 -5.98 7.26
N TYR A 100 -42.67 -5.83 7.07
CA TYR A 100 -41.67 -6.64 7.77
C TYR A 100 -41.05 -5.96 8.99
N CYS A 101 -40.92 -4.64 8.98
CA CYS A 101 -40.22 -3.90 10.05
C CYS A 101 -40.91 -2.60 10.47
N ALA A 102 -42.12 -2.34 9.97
CA ALA A 102 -42.92 -1.18 10.30
C ALA A 102 -42.24 0.18 10.04
N THR A 103 -41.21 0.23 9.19
CA THR A 103 -40.58 1.48 8.77
C THR A 103 -41.36 2.08 7.60
N GLU A 104 -41.54 3.40 7.62
CA GLU A 104 -42.16 4.15 6.54
C GLU A 104 -41.37 4.00 5.21
N LEU A 105 -42.10 3.78 4.12
CA LEU A 105 -41.61 3.75 2.76
C LEU A 105 -42.06 5.01 2.03
N GLU A 106 -41.11 5.64 1.34
CA GLU A 106 -41.44 6.65 0.33
C GLU A 106 -42.17 5.99 -0.85
N GLU A 107 -43.13 6.70 -1.47
CA GLU A 107 -44.03 6.16 -2.51
C GLU A 107 -43.28 5.49 -3.68
N ASP A 108 -42.08 5.97 -3.99
CA ASP A 108 -41.27 5.53 -5.14
C ASP A 108 -40.25 4.43 -4.81
N ARG A 109 -40.16 3.97 -3.55
CA ARG A 109 -39.14 3.00 -3.12
C ARG A 109 -39.73 1.63 -2.79
N ASP A 110 -39.48 0.66 -3.67
CA ASP A 110 -39.82 -0.75 -3.44
C ASP A 110 -38.97 -1.42 -2.35
N VAL A 111 -37.82 -0.85 -1.98
CA VAL A 111 -36.89 -1.42 -1.00
C VAL A 111 -36.99 -0.65 0.31
N CYS A 112 -37.35 -1.35 1.39
CA CYS A 112 -37.47 -0.75 2.70
C CYS A 112 -36.11 -0.27 3.25
N PRO A 113 -35.97 1.00 3.69
CA PRO A 113 -34.73 1.50 4.26
C PRO A 113 -34.39 0.86 5.61
N GLY A 114 -35.40 0.46 6.39
CA GLY A 114 -35.25 -0.13 7.72
C GLY A 114 -34.76 -1.57 7.69
N CYS A 115 -35.46 -2.47 6.98
CA CYS A 115 -35.11 -3.89 6.92
C CYS A 115 -34.42 -4.35 5.63
N GLY A 116 -34.46 -3.56 4.55
CA GLY A 116 -33.88 -3.93 3.26
C GLY A 116 -34.68 -4.95 2.46
N MET A 117 -35.91 -5.26 2.87
CA MET A 117 -36.82 -6.11 2.12
C MET A 117 -37.39 -5.35 0.93
N ASN A 118 -37.38 -5.97 -0.24
CA ASN A 118 -38.15 -5.51 -1.38
C ASN A 118 -39.62 -5.90 -1.13
N VAL A 119 -40.48 -4.90 -0.99
CA VAL A 119 -41.89 -5.05 -0.62
C VAL A 119 -42.69 -5.68 -1.76
N ALA A 120 -42.31 -5.43 -3.02
CA ALA A 120 -42.96 -6.01 -4.19
C ALA A 120 -42.62 -7.50 -4.39
N LEU A 121 -41.37 -7.90 -4.11
CA LEU A 121 -40.90 -9.28 -4.30
C LEU A 121 -40.97 -10.14 -3.03
N GLY A 122 -41.22 -9.54 -1.87
CA GLY A 122 -41.24 -10.22 -0.57
C GLY A 122 -39.91 -10.89 -0.18
N GLN A 123 -38.81 -10.49 -0.82
CA GLN A 123 -37.45 -11.00 -0.61
C GLN A 123 -36.51 -9.85 -0.27
N MET A 124 -35.44 -10.15 0.46
CA MET A 124 -34.41 -9.14 0.72
C MET A 124 -33.73 -8.72 -0.58
N ASP A 125 -33.63 -7.41 -0.82
CA ASP A 125 -32.97 -6.91 -2.02
C ASP A 125 -31.51 -7.39 -2.05
N LYS A 126 -31.05 -7.87 -3.21
CA LYS A 126 -29.69 -8.45 -3.33
C LYS A 126 -28.60 -7.44 -3.00
N ARG A 127 -28.80 -6.14 -3.28
CA ARG A 127 -27.81 -5.10 -3.00
C ARG A 127 -27.80 -4.79 -1.50
N GLU A 128 -28.96 -4.70 -0.88
CA GLU A 128 -29.09 -4.41 0.55
C GLU A 128 -28.69 -5.62 1.42
N ALA A 129 -29.00 -6.85 1.00
CA ALA A 129 -28.46 -8.07 1.59
C ALA A 129 -26.94 -8.09 1.54
N LYS A 130 -26.35 -7.77 0.37
CA LYS A 130 -24.89 -7.66 0.20
C LYS A 130 -24.30 -6.48 1.00
N ARG A 131 -25.07 -5.43 1.29
CA ARG A 131 -24.62 -4.30 2.11
C ARG A 131 -24.62 -4.66 3.60
N ARG A 132 -25.70 -5.28 4.09
CA ARG A 132 -25.84 -5.73 5.48
C ARG A 132 -24.91 -6.89 5.82
N SER A 133 -24.57 -7.72 4.84
CA SER A 133 -23.55 -8.76 5.02
C SER A 133 -22.13 -8.19 5.15
N ARG A 134 -21.88 -6.94 4.72
CA ARG A 134 -20.57 -6.29 4.86
C ARG A 134 -20.39 -5.78 6.28
N ARG A 135 -19.36 -6.26 6.98
CA ARG A 135 -18.90 -5.70 8.27
C ARG A 135 -17.93 -4.54 8.04
N GLY A 136 -18.42 -3.31 7.90
CA GLY A 136 -17.54 -2.15 7.67
C GLY A 136 -18.29 -0.92 7.14
N PRO A 137 -17.61 0.23 7.01
CA PRO A 137 -18.17 1.46 6.46
C PRO A 137 -18.52 1.31 4.97
N ASP A 138 -19.49 2.09 4.50
CA ASP A 138 -19.96 2.04 3.11
C ASP A 138 -18.91 2.60 2.13
N PRO A 139 -18.39 1.78 1.18
CA PRO A 139 -17.36 2.22 0.23
C PRO A 139 -17.75 3.41 -0.64
N ALA A 140 -19.04 3.63 -0.90
CA ALA A 140 -19.50 4.73 -1.75
C ALA A 140 -19.30 6.10 -1.08
N LYS A 141 -19.27 6.14 0.26
CA LYS A 141 -19.08 7.38 1.02
C LYS A 141 -17.65 7.93 0.89
N PHE A 142 -16.69 7.11 0.44
CA PHE A 142 -15.30 7.51 0.24
C PHE A 142 -15.16 8.78 -0.61
N TYR A 143 -15.82 8.86 -1.77
CA TYR A 143 -15.60 9.98 -2.71
C TYR A 143 -15.98 11.34 -2.13
N LYS A 144 -17.08 11.40 -1.37
CA LYS A 144 -17.50 12.63 -0.67
C LYS A 144 -16.64 12.89 0.56
N ALA A 145 -16.33 11.85 1.34
CA ALA A 145 -15.50 11.95 2.53
C ALA A 145 -14.06 12.39 2.20
N ALA A 146 -13.50 11.91 1.10
CA ALA A 146 -12.13 12.23 0.68
C ALA A 146 -11.89 13.73 0.49
N TRP A 147 -12.92 14.50 0.14
CA TRP A 147 -12.89 15.96 0.18
C TRP A 147 -13.22 16.49 1.57
N THR A 148 -14.45 16.27 2.01
CA THR A 148 -15.01 16.93 3.21
C THR A 148 -14.25 16.61 4.49
N ASP A 149 -13.95 15.35 4.74
CA ASP A 149 -13.24 14.90 5.94
C ASP A 149 -11.74 15.24 5.86
N SER A 150 -11.11 15.16 4.69
CA SER A 150 -9.71 15.57 4.53
C SER A 150 -9.51 17.07 4.74
N PHE A 151 -10.42 17.93 4.26
CA PHE A 151 -10.39 19.37 4.54
C PHE A 151 -10.59 19.66 6.03
N GLN A 152 -11.57 19.01 6.65
CA GLN A 152 -11.84 19.15 8.07
C GLN A 152 -10.62 18.71 8.91
N PHE A 153 -9.99 17.60 8.55
CA PHE A 153 -8.78 17.08 9.20
C PHE A 153 -7.61 18.08 9.11
N VAL A 154 -7.37 18.68 7.94
CA VAL A 154 -6.32 19.70 7.80
C VAL A 154 -6.64 20.95 8.62
N LYS A 155 -7.93 21.34 8.72
CA LYS A 155 -8.37 22.47 9.54
C LYS A 155 -8.18 22.23 11.04
N GLU A 156 -8.41 21.01 11.50
CA GLU A 156 -8.19 20.58 12.88
C GLU A 156 -6.70 20.44 13.21
N HIS A 157 -5.89 19.96 12.26
CA HIS A 157 -4.46 19.68 12.44
C HIS A 157 -3.53 20.65 11.67
N LYS A 158 -3.83 21.95 11.66
CA LYS A 158 -2.99 22.96 10.97
C LYS A 158 -1.54 22.96 11.43
N GLY A 159 -1.29 22.73 12.73
CA GLY A 159 0.06 22.62 13.26
C GLY A 159 0.86 21.49 12.63
N LEU A 160 0.21 20.37 12.29
CA LEU A 160 0.85 19.24 11.61
C LEU A 160 1.14 19.56 10.13
N ALA A 161 0.27 20.33 9.47
CA ALA A 161 0.51 20.83 8.11
C ALA A 161 1.70 21.80 8.07
N LEU A 162 1.77 22.74 9.03
CA LEU A 162 2.89 23.68 9.15
C LEU A 162 4.21 22.95 9.47
N ARG A 163 4.19 21.96 10.37
CA ARG A 163 5.36 21.11 10.64
C ARG A 163 5.82 20.35 9.38
N THR A 164 4.87 19.76 8.66
CA THR A 164 5.14 19.09 7.37
C THR A 164 5.83 20.06 6.41
N GLY A 165 5.28 21.27 6.24
CA GLY A 165 5.88 22.30 5.41
C GLY A 165 7.29 22.69 5.87
N SER A 166 7.50 22.87 7.17
CA SER A 166 8.83 23.20 7.71
C SER A 166 9.86 22.10 7.47
N TYR A 167 9.49 20.83 7.59
CA TYR A 167 10.38 19.71 7.28
C TYR A 167 10.71 19.65 5.79
N LEU A 168 9.73 19.87 4.92
CA LEU A 168 9.97 19.97 3.48
C LEU A 168 10.94 21.12 3.16
N THR A 169 10.77 22.30 3.76
CA THR A 169 11.73 23.40 3.61
C THR A 169 13.13 22.97 4.04
N ILE A 170 13.28 22.43 5.24
CA ILE A 170 14.60 22.05 5.79
C ILE A 170 15.28 21.04 4.87
N PHE A 171 14.60 19.95 4.50
CA PHE A 171 15.18 18.91 3.66
C PHE A 171 15.49 19.41 2.25
N THR A 172 14.62 20.22 1.66
CA THR A 172 14.87 20.79 0.33
C THR A 172 16.07 21.72 0.38
N VAL A 173 16.09 22.71 1.29
CA VAL A 173 17.21 23.66 1.41
C VAL A 173 18.52 22.93 1.71
N LEU A 174 18.50 21.96 2.63
CA LEU A 174 19.68 21.15 2.95
C LEU A 174 20.15 20.35 1.72
N CYS A 175 19.24 19.71 1.00
CA CYS A 175 19.57 18.95 -0.21
C CYS A 175 20.24 19.84 -1.27
N TRP A 176 19.64 20.97 -1.60
CA TRP A 176 20.19 21.89 -2.61
C TRP A 176 21.47 22.58 -2.12
N SER A 177 21.60 22.87 -0.82
CA SER A 177 22.83 23.41 -0.23
C SER A 177 23.99 22.40 -0.32
N CYS A 178 23.74 21.14 0.04
CA CYS A 178 24.74 20.08 -0.09
C CYS A 178 25.11 19.85 -1.57
N PHE A 179 24.15 19.94 -2.48
CA PHE A 179 24.40 19.83 -3.91
C PHE A 179 25.28 20.98 -4.41
N TYR A 180 24.98 22.22 -4.01
CA TYR A 180 25.81 23.39 -4.33
C TYR A 180 27.24 23.23 -3.81
N MET A 181 27.43 22.72 -2.58
CA MET A 181 28.76 22.46 -2.04
C MET A 181 29.52 21.38 -2.83
N TYR A 182 28.80 20.36 -3.32
CA TYR A 182 29.36 19.29 -4.14
C TYR A 182 29.83 19.79 -5.52
N ASP A 183 29.01 20.65 -6.15
CA ASP A 183 29.18 21.06 -7.54
C ASP A 183 30.14 22.25 -7.69
N GLU A 184 29.93 23.31 -6.90
CA GLU A 184 30.58 24.62 -7.09
C GLU A 184 31.76 24.86 -6.15
N VAL A 185 31.65 24.43 -4.88
CA VAL A 185 32.65 24.81 -3.85
C VAL A 185 33.78 23.79 -3.71
N CYS A 186 33.46 22.50 -3.73
CA CYS A 186 34.47 21.46 -3.53
C CYS A 186 35.09 21.05 -4.86
N VAL A 187 36.41 21.12 -5.00
CA VAL A 187 37.13 20.63 -6.19
C VAL A 187 37.64 19.19 -6.01
N ASN A 188 38.11 18.87 -4.79
CA ASN A 188 38.81 17.62 -4.47
C ASN A 188 37.87 16.42 -4.22
N GLY A 189 38.37 15.21 -4.49
CA GLY A 189 37.62 13.95 -4.41
C GLY A 189 36.96 13.64 -3.05
N PRO A 190 37.69 13.60 -1.92
CA PRO A 190 37.09 13.19 -0.64
C PRO A 190 35.97 14.13 -0.13
N PRO A 191 36.14 15.48 -0.16
CA PRO A 191 35.05 16.40 0.17
C PRO A 191 33.86 16.32 -0.81
N LYS A 192 34.10 16.14 -2.11
CA LYS A 192 33.02 15.91 -3.09
C LYS A 192 32.20 14.68 -2.73
N PHE A 193 32.84 13.55 -2.40
CA PHE A 193 32.12 12.34 -2.00
C PHE A 193 31.28 12.54 -0.73
N PHE A 194 31.82 13.28 0.25
CA PHE A 194 31.07 13.64 1.46
C PHE A 194 29.79 14.43 1.14
N TRP A 195 29.90 15.51 0.35
CA TRP A 195 28.74 16.33 0.01
C TRP A 195 27.74 15.62 -0.91
N ALA A 196 28.22 14.73 -1.79
CA ALA A 196 27.34 13.85 -2.57
C ALA A 196 26.51 12.92 -1.65
N CYS A 197 27.14 12.32 -0.63
CA CYS A 197 26.43 11.51 0.36
C CYS A 197 25.42 12.35 1.16
N CYS A 198 25.79 13.55 1.61
CA CYS A 198 24.88 14.46 2.32
C CYS A 198 23.70 14.89 1.46
N THR A 199 23.93 15.15 0.17
CA THR A 199 22.87 15.45 -0.81
C THR A 199 21.90 14.29 -0.92
N PHE A 200 22.41 13.07 -1.09
CA PHE A 200 21.58 11.86 -1.17
C PHE A 200 20.74 11.64 0.09
N ILE A 201 21.35 11.72 1.28
CA ILE A 201 20.66 11.54 2.56
C ILE A 201 19.54 12.58 2.72
N SER A 202 19.84 13.85 2.42
CA SER A 202 18.88 14.95 2.53
C SER A 202 17.73 14.82 1.54
N ALA A 203 18.02 14.38 0.31
CA ALA A 203 17.02 14.09 -0.71
C ALA A 203 16.05 12.98 -0.26
N MET A 204 16.53 11.97 0.48
CA MET A 204 15.68 10.89 1.01
C MET A 204 14.78 11.34 2.17
N GLY A 205 15.12 12.44 2.85
CA GLY A 205 14.27 13.00 3.91
C GLY A 205 12.88 13.42 3.43
N LEU A 206 12.79 13.99 2.21
CA LEU A 206 11.54 14.47 1.61
C LEU A 206 10.49 13.35 1.42
N PRO A 207 10.75 12.30 0.63
CA PRO A 207 9.82 11.18 0.51
C PRO A 207 9.67 10.41 1.82
N GLY A 208 10.72 10.40 2.65
CA GLY A 208 10.73 9.76 3.96
C GLY A 208 9.64 10.26 4.90
N TRP A 209 9.54 11.58 5.03
CA TRP A 209 8.48 12.23 5.81
C TRP A 209 7.09 11.88 5.26
N PHE A 210 6.94 11.87 3.92
CA PHE A 210 5.68 11.50 3.27
C PHE A 210 5.24 10.07 3.65
N PHE A 211 6.14 9.08 3.53
CA PHE A 211 5.82 7.70 3.88
C PHE A 211 5.52 7.53 5.37
N PHE A 212 6.35 8.12 6.23
CA PHE A 212 6.18 8.06 7.67
C PHE A 212 4.80 8.57 8.10
N LEU A 213 4.45 9.79 7.69
CA LEU A 213 3.21 10.42 8.11
C LEU A 213 1.98 9.75 7.46
N SER A 214 2.07 9.35 6.19
CA SER A 214 1.00 8.61 5.50
C SER A 214 0.68 7.30 6.23
N MET A 215 1.69 6.53 6.60
CA MET A 215 1.50 5.27 7.34
C MET A 215 0.84 5.50 8.70
N LYS A 216 1.27 6.54 9.45
CA LYS A 216 0.66 6.90 10.74
C LYS A 216 -0.79 7.35 10.60
N ILE A 217 -1.12 8.10 9.54
CA ILE A 217 -2.49 8.55 9.26
C ILE A 217 -3.38 7.37 8.83
N VAL A 218 -2.85 6.40 8.09
CA VAL A 218 -3.56 5.16 7.78
C VAL A 218 -3.85 4.36 9.05
N ASP A 219 -2.86 4.18 9.93
CA ASP A 219 -3.06 3.51 11.22
C ASP A 219 -4.11 4.23 12.07
N TYR A 220 -4.07 5.57 12.11
CA TYR A 220 -5.10 6.39 12.75
C TYR A 220 -6.50 6.18 12.17
N SER A 221 -6.59 6.01 10.85
CA SER A 221 -7.87 5.85 10.17
C SER A 221 -8.47 4.46 10.37
N ILE A 222 -7.63 3.43 10.55
CA ILE A 222 -8.05 2.03 10.73
C ILE A 222 -8.21 1.66 12.20
N ILE A 223 -7.26 2.04 13.06
CA ILE A 223 -7.20 1.66 14.48
C ILE A 223 -7.68 2.83 15.34
N LYS A 224 -8.82 2.67 16.02
CA LYS A 224 -9.31 3.67 16.98
C LYS A 224 -8.39 3.73 18.20
N GLY A 225 -7.59 4.79 18.35
CA GLY A 225 -6.80 5.05 19.57
C GLY A 225 -5.41 5.67 19.37
N THR A 226 -4.91 5.78 18.15
CA THR A 226 -3.63 6.45 17.84
C THR A 226 -3.79 7.96 17.98
N LYS A 227 -2.99 8.61 18.83
CA LYS A 227 -2.97 10.08 18.97
C LYS A 227 -1.95 10.68 18.00
N LEU A 228 -2.38 11.59 17.11
CA LEU A 228 -1.52 12.27 16.13
C LEU A 228 -0.63 13.37 16.75
N ASP A 229 -1.03 13.97 17.87
CA ASP A 229 -0.36 15.16 18.41
C ASP A 229 1.05 14.89 18.98
N ARG A 230 1.40 13.62 19.19
CA ARG A 230 2.70 13.19 19.74
C ARG A 230 3.63 12.59 18.68
N ILE A 231 3.46 12.91 17.41
CA ILE A 231 4.39 12.46 16.38
C ILE A 231 5.70 13.23 16.54
N HIS A 232 6.74 12.53 17.01
CA HIS A 232 8.10 13.06 17.09
C HIS A 232 8.78 12.90 15.74
N PHE A 233 9.55 13.90 15.33
CA PHE A 233 10.37 13.83 14.15
C PHE A 233 11.63 13.02 14.45
N ASP A 234 11.85 11.97 13.67
CA ASP A 234 13.08 11.20 13.66
C ASP A 234 13.67 11.25 12.25
N PHE A 235 14.81 11.94 12.13
CA PHE A 235 15.53 12.11 10.88
C PHE A 235 15.93 10.78 10.25
N PHE A 236 16.50 9.85 11.03
CA PHE A 236 17.00 8.57 10.51
C PHE A 236 15.86 7.67 10.06
N GLN A 237 14.76 7.67 10.81
CA GLN A 237 13.56 6.96 10.41
C GLN A 237 12.99 7.52 9.10
N CYS A 238 12.95 8.86 8.94
CA CYS A 238 12.53 9.49 7.70
C CYS A 238 13.43 9.05 6.54
N VAL A 239 14.76 9.21 6.64
CA VAL A 239 15.70 8.83 5.58
C VAL A 239 15.55 7.36 5.18
N THR A 240 15.42 6.46 6.16
CA THR A 240 15.27 5.02 5.92
C THR A 240 13.94 4.69 5.23
N LEU A 241 12.85 5.36 5.62
CA LEU A 241 11.57 5.24 4.93
C LEU A 241 11.61 5.90 3.54
N GLY A 242 12.42 6.92 3.36
CA GLY A 242 12.66 7.60 2.08
C GLY A 242 13.30 6.67 1.05
N MET A 243 14.19 5.78 1.47
CA MET A 243 14.74 4.76 0.59
C MET A 243 13.64 3.88 -0.07
N ARG A 244 12.44 3.78 0.54
CA ARG A 244 11.32 3.06 -0.08
C ARG A 244 10.85 3.70 -1.39
N THR A 245 10.97 5.01 -1.62
CA THR A 245 10.60 5.57 -2.93
C THR A 245 11.46 5.06 -4.06
N ILE A 246 12.68 4.63 -3.76
CA ILE A 246 13.58 4.05 -4.75
C ILE A 246 13.35 2.53 -4.81
N PHE A 247 13.48 1.86 -3.67
CA PHE A 247 13.45 0.39 -3.66
C PHE A 247 12.07 -0.20 -3.94
N TRP A 248 10.99 0.41 -3.49
CA TRP A 248 9.65 -0.18 -3.67
C TRP A 248 9.25 -0.28 -5.15
N PRO A 249 9.32 0.79 -5.97
CA PRO A 249 9.06 0.69 -7.40
C PRO A 249 9.98 -0.32 -8.09
N LEU A 250 11.28 -0.31 -7.77
CA LEU A 250 12.26 -1.23 -8.36
C LEU A 250 11.91 -2.69 -8.05
N VAL A 251 11.71 -3.02 -6.77
CA VAL A 251 11.42 -4.39 -6.30
C VAL A 251 10.08 -4.88 -6.84
N MET A 252 9.07 -4.02 -6.80
CA MET A 252 7.75 -4.34 -7.33
C MET A 252 7.83 -4.68 -8.82
N LEU A 253 8.59 -3.91 -9.61
CA LEU A 253 8.70 -4.09 -11.04
C LEU A 253 9.65 -5.22 -11.47
N ILE A 254 10.40 -5.85 -10.55
CA ILE A 254 11.30 -6.99 -10.83
C ILE A 254 10.72 -8.00 -11.81
N PRO A 255 9.47 -8.45 -11.69
CA PRO A 255 8.96 -9.48 -12.61
C PRO A 255 8.78 -9.00 -14.06
N VAL A 256 8.81 -7.69 -14.30
CA VAL A 256 8.76 -7.07 -15.64
C VAL A 256 10.17 -6.82 -16.19
N PHE A 257 11.21 -6.80 -15.35
CA PHE A 257 12.60 -6.60 -15.81
C PHE A 257 13.06 -7.65 -16.84
N PRO A 258 12.74 -8.95 -16.72
CA PRO A 258 13.07 -9.92 -17.78
C PRO A 258 12.45 -9.58 -19.13
N LEU A 259 11.25 -8.99 -19.17
CA LEU A 259 10.65 -8.49 -20.41
C LEU A 259 11.44 -7.30 -20.95
N ALA A 260 11.91 -6.40 -20.09
CA ALA A 260 12.79 -5.28 -20.46
C ALA A 260 14.08 -5.76 -21.12
N VAL A 261 14.66 -6.86 -20.63
CA VAL A 261 15.89 -7.48 -21.17
C VAL A 261 15.68 -8.02 -22.59
N LEU A 262 14.47 -8.48 -22.94
CA LEU A 262 14.14 -8.86 -24.32
C LEU A 262 14.18 -7.66 -25.29
N PHE A 263 13.80 -6.47 -24.82
CA PHE A 263 13.81 -5.25 -25.63
C PHE A 263 15.15 -4.51 -25.60
N GLN A 264 15.91 -4.61 -24.49
CA GLN A 264 17.21 -3.96 -24.29
C GLN A 264 18.12 -4.86 -23.41
N PRO A 265 18.93 -5.75 -24.00
CA PRO A 265 19.70 -6.76 -23.24
C PRO A 265 20.73 -6.15 -22.28
N LYS A 266 21.25 -4.95 -22.57
CA LYS A 266 22.18 -4.21 -21.68
C LYS A 266 21.53 -3.79 -20.34
N VAL A 267 20.20 -3.76 -20.23
CA VAL A 267 19.47 -3.43 -18.98
C VAL A 267 19.80 -4.40 -17.84
N LEU A 268 20.08 -5.68 -18.15
CA LEU A 268 20.46 -6.66 -17.13
C LEU A 268 21.79 -6.31 -16.44
N LEU A 269 22.66 -5.57 -17.14
CA LEU A 269 23.95 -5.13 -16.63
C LEU A 269 23.84 -3.84 -15.82
N LEU A 270 22.69 -3.16 -15.81
CA LEU A 270 22.47 -1.88 -15.15
C LEU A 270 22.72 -1.90 -13.62
N PRO A 271 22.22 -2.86 -12.84
CA PRO A 271 22.55 -2.96 -11.40
C PRO A 271 23.99 -3.41 -11.14
N LEU A 272 24.63 -4.09 -12.10
CA LEU A 272 26.03 -4.52 -12.02
C LEU A 272 26.95 -3.57 -12.80
N TRP A 273 26.47 -2.41 -13.25
CA TRP A 273 27.17 -1.56 -14.20
C TRP A 273 28.54 -1.09 -13.72
N PRO A 274 28.74 -0.74 -12.43
CA PRO A 274 30.08 -0.42 -11.91
C PRO A 274 31.04 -1.61 -12.05
N ILE A 275 30.57 -2.83 -11.80
CA ILE A 275 31.34 -4.08 -11.89
C ILE A 275 31.59 -4.45 -13.36
N VAL A 276 30.59 -4.30 -14.22
CA VAL A 276 30.68 -4.59 -15.66
C VAL A 276 31.61 -3.61 -16.36
N LYS A 277 31.53 -2.32 -16.04
CA LYS A 277 32.46 -1.30 -16.56
C LYS A 277 33.88 -1.54 -16.06
N PHE A 278 34.03 -1.99 -14.81
CA PHE A 278 35.32 -2.35 -14.23
C PHE A 278 35.93 -3.60 -14.87
N LEU A 279 35.13 -4.64 -15.16
CA LEU A 279 35.57 -5.90 -15.76
C LEU A 279 35.67 -5.85 -17.29
N PHE A 280 34.84 -5.04 -17.95
CA PHE A 280 34.70 -4.95 -19.41
C PHE A 280 34.58 -3.47 -19.87
N PRO A 281 35.70 -2.72 -19.90
CA PRO A 281 35.70 -1.29 -20.22
C PRO A 281 35.21 -0.95 -21.63
N SER A 282 35.21 -1.92 -22.55
CA SER A 282 34.75 -1.78 -23.94
C SER A 282 33.23 -1.79 -24.09
N VAL A 283 32.49 -2.22 -23.05
CA VAL A 283 31.03 -2.17 -23.03
C VAL A 283 30.61 -0.77 -22.63
N THR A 284 30.07 -0.01 -23.58
CA THR A 284 29.54 1.35 -23.37
C THR A 284 28.05 1.41 -23.73
N TRP A 285 27.37 2.42 -23.19
CA TRP A 285 25.98 2.75 -23.53
C TRP A 285 25.97 3.88 -24.55
N SER A 286 25.15 3.76 -25.58
CA SER A 286 24.84 4.91 -26.44
C SER A 286 23.80 5.82 -25.77
N LEU A 287 23.74 7.09 -26.17
CA LEU A 287 22.72 8.04 -25.69
C LEU A 287 21.30 7.56 -26.02
N ASP A 288 21.12 6.87 -27.15
CA ASP A 288 19.83 6.30 -27.55
C ASP A 288 19.41 5.13 -26.65
N GLU A 289 20.35 4.27 -26.25
CA GLU A 289 20.11 3.18 -25.30
C GLU A 289 19.73 3.73 -23.92
N PHE A 290 20.42 4.78 -23.45
CA PHE A 290 20.02 5.48 -22.23
C PHE A 290 18.61 6.05 -22.35
N ARG A 291 18.32 6.81 -23.41
CA ARG A 291 16.99 7.42 -23.63
C ARG A 291 15.88 6.37 -23.63
N ASN A 292 16.07 5.24 -24.32
CA ASN A 292 15.07 4.18 -24.40
C ASN A 292 14.83 3.50 -23.05
N VAL A 293 15.88 3.28 -22.25
CA VAL A 293 15.74 2.75 -20.89
C VAL A 293 15.05 3.76 -19.97
N PHE A 294 15.36 5.04 -20.06
CA PHE A 294 14.68 6.08 -19.29
C PHE A 294 13.20 6.23 -19.66
N ILE A 295 12.84 6.16 -20.96
CA ILE A 295 11.44 6.16 -21.40
C ILE A 295 10.73 4.91 -20.89
N PHE A 296 11.35 3.73 -21.03
CA PHE A 296 10.79 2.47 -20.55
C PHE A 296 10.57 2.47 -19.03
N LEU A 297 11.56 2.94 -18.26
CA LEU A 297 11.47 3.13 -16.81
C LEU A 297 10.47 4.21 -16.42
N GLY A 298 10.29 5.26 -17.22
CA GLY A 298 9.31 6.32 -17.00
C GLY A 298 7.87 5.83 -17.19
N VAL A 299 7.61 5.10 -18.28
CA VAL A 299 6.30 4.47 -18.55
C VAL A 299 5.98 3.42 -17.49
N LEU A 300 6.96 2.59 -17.10
CA LEU A 300 6.81 1.64 -16.01
C LEU A 300 6.70 2.30 -14.64
N GLY A 301 7.34 3.46 -14.44
CA GLY A 301 7.27 4.25 -13.21
C GLY A 301 5.88 4.80 -12.92
N PHE A 302 5.02 4.92 -13.94
CA PHE A 302 3.62 5.27 -13.75
C PHE A 302 2.82 4.19 -13.00
N VAL A 303 3.19 2.90 -13.16
CA VAL A 303 2.48 1.79 -12.50
C VAL A 303 2.59 1.88 -10.97
N PRO A 304 3.79 2.00 -10.37
CA PRO A 304 3.94 2.29 -8.94
C PRO A 304 3.22 3.55 -8.49
N LEU A 305 3.22 4.63 -9.28
CA LEU A 305 2.52 5.87 -8.91
C LEU A 305 1.01 5.65 -8.70
N VAL A 306 0.37 4.94 -9.62
CA VAL A 306 -1.07 4.64 -9.54
C VAL A 306 -1.39 3.61 -8.45
N MET A 307 -0.45 2.71 -8.15
CA MET A 307 -0.62 1.70 -7.10
C MET A 307 -0.24 2.20 -5.70
N LEU A 308 0.49 3.32 -5.60
CA LEU A 308 0.94 3.93 -4.34
C LEU A 308 -0.18 4.08 -3.30
N PRO A 309 -1.38 4.61 -3.63
CA PRO A 309 -2.44 4.77 -2.63
C PRO A 309 -2.95 3.46 -2.05
N LEU A 310 -2.82 2.35 -2.78
CA LEU A 310 -3.16 1.01 -2.31
C LEU A 310 -2.00 0.32 -1.59
N ALA A 311 -0.76 0.63 -1.99
CA ALA A 311 0.44 0.07 -1.41
C ALA A 311 0.69 0.58 0.01
N ILE A 312 0.42 1.86 0.30
CA ILE A 312 0.64 2.44 1.64
C ILE A 312 -0.11 1.65 2.74
N PRO A 313 -1.43 1.35 2.61
CA PRO A 313 -2.12 0.49 3.58
C PRO A 313 -1.57 -0.93 3.72
N HIS A 314 -0.97 -1.47 2.67
CA HIS A 314 -0.31 -2.78 2.74
C HIS A 314 1.06 -2.69 3.44
N MET A 315 1.73 -1.55 3.36
CA MET A 315 2.98 -1.30 4.08
C MET A 315 2.77 -1.03 5.57
N THR A 316 1.55 -0.67 6.00
CA THR A 316 1.19 -0.56 7.43
C THR A 316 0.67 -1.87 8.03
N ALA A 317 0.27 -2.82 7.19
CA ALA A 317 -0.16 -4.14 7.65
C ALA A 317 0.99 -4.89 8.34
N LYS A 318 0.65 -5.79 9.27
CA LYS A 318 1.63 -6.62 9.97
C LYS A 318 2.52 -7.41 9.00
N TYR A 319 1.92 -7.96 7.94
CA TYR A 319 2.61 -8.65 6.87
C TYR A 319 2.61 -7.79 5.60
N THR A 320 3.75 -7.16 5.32
CA THR A 320 3.85 -6.12 4.27
C THR A 320 4.08 -6.66 2.85
N TYR A 321 4.38 -7.96 2.71
CA TYR A 321 4.87 -8.57 1.47
C TYR A 321 3.98 -8.29 0.24
N LYS A 322 2.66 -8.18 0.41
CA LYS A 322 1.72 -7.91 -0.69
C LYS A 322 2.01 -6.58 -1.39
N ALA A 323 2.47 -5.56 -0.67
CA ALA A 323 2.82 -4.26 -1.25
C ALA A 323 3.97 -4.38 -2.26
N TRP A 324 4.89 -5.33 -2.03
CA TRP A 324 6.13 -5.49 -2.77
C TRP A 324 6.02 -6.44 -3.97
N ILE A 325 4.86 -7.11 -4.14
CA ILE A 325 4.64 -8.07 -5.23
C ILE A 325 3.66 -7.48 -6.24
N LEU A 326 4.12 -7.28 -7.47
CA LEU A 326 3.32 -6.70 -8.55
C LEU A 326 1.98 -7.41 -8.76
N TRP A 327 1.96 -8.74 -8.83
CA TRP A 327 0.75 -9.50 -9.14
C TRP A 327 -0.30 -9.43 -8.05
N GLU A 328 0.13 -9.40 -6.78
CA GLU A 328 -0.78 -9.19 -5.66
C GLU A 328 -1.34 -7.78 -5.69
N MET A 329 -0.51 -6.78 -6.01
CA MET A 329 -0.98 -5.41 -6.21
C MET A 329 -1.89 -5.22 -7.40
N ILE A 330 -1.67 -5.93 -8.52
CA ILE A 330 -2.59 -5.92 -9.67
C ILE A 330 -3.96 -6.48 -9.27
N LYS A 331 -4.02 -7.57 -8.50
CA LYS A 331 -5.29 -8.14 -8.02
C LYS A 331 -6.04 -7.16 -7.11
N VAL A 332 -5.33 -6.51 -6.19
CA VAL A 332 -5.90 -5.49 -5.30
C VAL A 332 -6.34 -4.27 -6.10
N PHE A 333 -5.53 -3.84 -7.07
CA PHE A 333 -5.85 -2.73 -7.96
C PHE A 333 -7.09 -3.02 -8.81
N GLY A 334 -7.24 -4.23 -9.36
CA GLY A 334 -8.42 -4.62 -10.13
C GLY A 334 -9.74 -4.46 -9.34
N LYS A 335 -9.71 -4.68 -8.02
CA LYS A 335 -10.87 -4.44 -7.14
C LYS A 335 -11.05 -2.97 -6.75
N ASN A 336 -9.99 -2.17 -6.81
CA ASN A 336 -9.91 -0.81 -6.23
C ASN A 336 -9.38 0.25 -7.21
N ALA A 337 -9.51 0.03 -8.53
CA ALA A 337 -8.97 0.93 -9.54
C ALA A 337 -9.60 2.33 -9.46
N ALA A 338 -10.93 2.40 -9.35
CA ALA A 338 -11.65 3.67 -9.24
C ALA A 338 -11.21 4.53 -8.04
N PRO A 339 -11.18 4.03 -6.77
CA PRO A 339 -10.70 4.84 -5.65
C PRO A 339 -9.20 5.17 -5.74
N ALA A 340 -8.36 4.31 -6.31
CA ALA A 340 -6.94 4.58 -6.51
C ALA A 340 -6.71 5.71 -7.53
N LEU A 341 -7.35 5.63 -8.69
CA LEU A 341 -7.32 6.68 -9.72
C LEU A 341 -7.94 7.98 -9.21
N TYR A 342 -8.98 7.89 -8.39
CA TYR A 342 -9.56 9.07 -7.74
C TYR A 342 -8.56 9.74 -6.80
N TRP A 343 -7.78 8.97 -6.02
CA TRP A 343 -6.72 9.55 -5.20
C TRP A 343 -5.62 10.23 -6.05
N VAL A 344 -5.24 9.62 -7.19
CA VAL A 344 -4.31 10.26 -8.14
C VAL A 344 -4.90 11.55 -8.71
N PHE A 345 -6.19 11.57 -9.03
CA PHE A 345 -6.90 12.78 -9.44
C PHE A 345 -6.89 13.86 -8.34
N LEU A 346 -7.11 13.48 -7.08
CA LEU A 346 -6.97 14.42 -5.96
C LEU A 346 -5.55 14.98 -5.89
N ALA A 347 -4.52 14.14 -6.01
CA ALA A 347 -3.13 14.58 -6.02
C ALA A 347 -2.82 15.52 -7.19
N LEU A 348 -3.39 15.23 -8.36
CA LEU A 348 -3.27 16.08 -9.54
C LEU A 348 -3.84 17.47 -9.28
N VAL A 349 -5.07 17.56 -8.78
CA VAL A 349 -5.79 18.82 -8.60
C VAL A 349 -5.27 19.64 -7.42
N THR A 350 -4.92 19.01 -6.30
CA THR A 350 -4.58 19.74 -5.06
C THR A 350 -3.09 20.01 -4.89
N LEU A 351 -2.22 19.21 -5.52
CA LEU A 351 -0.77 19.31 -5.35
C LEU A 351 -0.04 19.50 -6.69
N ILE A 352 -0.19 18.57 -7.63
CA ILE A 352 0.68 18.53 -8.83
C ILE A 352 0.41 19.71 -9.76
N LEU A 353 -0.85 20.04 -10.10
CA LEU A 353 -1.15 21.14 -11.01
C LEU A 353 -0.85 22.52 -10.39
N PRO A 354 -1.28 22.84 -9.15
CA PRO A 354 -0.99 24.14 -8.56
C PRO A 354 0.52 24.37 -8.37
N PHE A 355 1.23 23.39 -7.79
CA PHE A 355 2.67 23.54 -7.58
C PHE A 355 3.46 23.39 -8.87
N GLY A 356 3.00 22.57 -9.82
CA GLY A 356 3.58 22.49 -11.16
C GLY A 356 3.49 23.81 -11.92
N ALA A 357 2.36 24.52 -11.82
CA ALA A 357 2.21 25.86 -12.39
C ALA A 357 3.12 26.88 -11.70
N ILE A 358 3.23 26.86 -10.37
CA ILE A 358 4.13 27.74 -9.61
C ILE A 358 5.59 27.48 -9.99
N PHE A 359 6.02 26.20 -9.96
CA PHE A 359 7.38 25.82 -10.33
C PHE A 359 7.69 26.13 -11.79
N GLY A 360 6.73 25.93 -12.70
CA GLY A 360 6.84 26.33 -14.09
C GLY A 360 7.02 27.84 -14.24
N ALA A 361 6.22 28.63 -13.52
CA ALA A 361 6.36 30.09 -13.56
C ALA A 361 7.73 30.55 -13.03
N ILE A 362 8.23 29.95 -11.94
CA ILE A 362 9.57 30.24 -11.42
C ILE A 362 10.65 29.84 -12.44
N GLN A 363 10.50 28.69 -13.10
CA GLN A 363 11.47 28.23 -14.10
C GLN A 363 11.52 29.14 -15.33
N PHE A 364 10.38 29.58 -15.86
CA PHE A 364 10.31 30.34 -17.11
C PHE A 364 10.42 31.86 -16.94
N TYR A 365 9.90 32.41 -15.84
CA TYR A 365 9.87 33.85 -15.60
C TYR A 365 10.74 34.30 -14.43
N GLY A 366 11.12 33.36 -13.56
CA GLY A 366 11.85 33.65 -12.34
C GLY A 366 13.36 33.45 -12.44
N GLY A 367 13.94 33.17 -13.62
CA GLY A 367 15.39 32.97 -13.77
C GLY A 367 15.90 31.59 -13.33
N GLY A 368 15.01 30.60 -13.12
CA GLY A 368 15.34 29.20 -12.84
C GLY A 368 14.82 28.66 -11.51
N LEU A 369 14.49 27.37 -11.45
CA LEU A 369 13.89 26.72 -10.27
C LEU A 369 14.85 26.58 -9.09
N ASN A 370 16.15 26.34 -9.36
CA ASN A 370 17.14 26.19 -8.31
C ASN A 370 17.57 27.56 -7.78
N PRO A 371 17.33 27.90 -6.50
CA PRO A 371 17.73 29.19 -5.95
C PRO A 371 19.23 29.49 -6.05
N TYR A 372 20.08 28.47 -6.12
CA TYR A 372 21.55 28.61 -6.17
C TYR A 372 22.09 28.94 -7.56
N TYR A 373 21.37 28.58 -8.63
CA TYR A 373 21.75 28.89 -10.02
C TYR A 373 20.77 29.86 -10.69
N ASN A 374 19.89 30.46 -9.90
CA ASN A 374 18.90 31.40 -10.39
C ASN A 374 19.58 32.72 -10.74
N GLU A 375 19.39 33.23 -11.96
CA GLU A 375 20.09 34.44 -12.45
C GLU A 375 19.81 35.67 -11.56
N HIS A 376 18.58 35.85 -11.11
CA HIS A 376 18.21 36.98 -10.26
C HIS A 376 18.81 36.85 -8.85
N PHE A 377 18.82 35.65 -8.27
CA PHE A 377 19.38 35.45 -6.93
C PHE A 377 20.91 35.47 -6.93
N THR A 378 21.54 34.90 -7.94
CA THR A 378 22.99 34.98 -8.12
C THR A 378 23.43 36.42 -8.35
N GLY A 379 22.73 37.18 -9.21
CA GLY A 379 22.95 38.61 -9.38
C GLY A 379 22.78 39.41 -8.08
N LEU A 380 21.71 39.16 -7.32
CA LEU A 380 21.46 39.82 -6.04
C LEU A 380 22.58 39.52 -5.03
N THR A 381 22.94 38.25 -4.84
CA THR A 381 23.97 37.85 -3.87
C THR A 381 25.36 38.39 -4.24
N ASN A 382 25.71 38.38 -5.53
CA ASN A 382 26.94 39.01 -6.02
C ASN A 382 26.92 40.53 -5.77
N SER A 383 25.81 41.22 -6.08
CA SER A 383 25.70 42.68 -5.87
C SER A 383 25.85 43.11 -4.40
N MET A 384 25.45 42.25 -3.46
CA MET A 384 25.59 42.49 -2.03
C MET A 384 27.02 42.25 -1.53
N LEU A 385 27.71 41.23 -2.05
CA LEU A 385 28.97 40.74 -1.46
C LEU A 385 30.22 41.21 -2.21
N THR A 386 30.19 41.26 -3.55
CA THR A 386 31.35 41.62 -4.36
C THR A 386 31.91 43.01 -4.04
N PRO A 387 31.08 44.08 -3.88
CA PRO A 387 31.59 45.40 -3.52
C PRO A 387 32.23 45.44 -2.13
N VAL A 388 31.71 44.64 -1.18
CA VAL A 388 32.22 44.58 0.20
C VAL A 388 33.62 43.96 0.22
N PHE A 389 33.81 42.85 -0.49
CA PHE A 389 35.12 42.18 -0.58
C PHE A 389 36.13 43.00 -1.39
N ALA A 390 35.68 43.67 -2.46
CA ALA A 390 36.52 44.59 -3.22
C ALA A 390 36.99 45.78 -2.35
N ALA A 391 36.14 46.31 -1.46
CA ALA A 391 36.53 47.38 -0.53
C ALA A 391 37.54 46.91 0.55
N MET A 392 37.65 45.60 0.79
CA MET A 392 38.59 44.99 1.74
C MET A 392 39.89 44.49 1.08
N ASP A 393 40.09 44.76 -0.21
CA ASP A 393 41.22 44.26 -1.01
C ASP A 393 41.36 42.73 -0.95
N MET A 394 40.21 42.04 -0.88
CA MET A 394 40.15 40.58 -0.81
C MET A 394 39.84 39.99 -2.17
N ASP A 395 40.56 38.91 -2.51
CA ASP A 395 40.40 38.19 -3.76
C ASP A 395 38.96 37.65 -3.95
N PRO A 396 38.24 38.06 -5.02
CA PRO A 396 36.91 37.55 -5.36
C PRO A 396 36.87 36.04 -5.68
N GLU A 397 38.01 35.41 -5.92
CA GLU A 397 38.11 33.96 -6.13
C GLU A 397 38.62 33.21 -4.90
N GLY A 398 38.91 33.94 -3.82
CA GLY A 398 39.38 33.39 -2.56
C GLY A 398 38.35 32.51 -1.85
N TRP A 399 38.84 31.57 -1.04
CA TRP A 399 38.01 30.67 -0.24
C TRP A 399 37.08 31.43 0.74
N MET A 400 37.50 32.61 1.21
CA MET A 400 36.69 33.46 2.11
C MET A 400 35.48 34.05 1.40
N TYR A 401 35.66 34.53 0.16
CA TYR A 401 34.55 35.00 -0.67
C TYR A 401 33.58 33.85 -0.97
N SER A 402 34.12 32.69 -1.34
CA SER A 402 33.34 31.48 -1.62
C SER A 402 32.52 31.00 -0.40
N ALA A 403 33.09 31.05 0.80
CA ALA A 403 32.39 30.71 2.03
C ALA A 403 31.31 31.75 2.38
N ALA A 404 31.62 33.05 2.27
CA ALA A 404 30.67 34.12 2.57
C ALA A 404 29.49 34.14 1.59
N ILE A 405 29.74 33.93 0.30
CA ILE A 405 28.68 33.87 -0.70
C ILE A 405 27.81 32.62 -0.55
N ALA A 406 28.40 31.48 -0.18
CA ALA A 406 27.64 30.26 0.10
C ALA A 406 26.66 30.48 1.26
N LEU A 407 27.11 31.08 2.37
CA LEU A 407 26.25 31.39 3.52
C LEU A 407 25.09 32.34 3.14
N LEU A 408 25.39 33.39 2.37
CA LEU A 408 24.38 34.32 1.89
C LEU A 408 23.34 33.61 0.99
N ARG A 409 23.81 32.76 0.06
CA ARG A 409 22.95 31.96 -0.81
C ARG A 409 22.11 30.95 -0.02
N PHE A 410 22.66 30.32 1.02
CA PHE A 410 21.89 29.43 1.91
C PHE A 410 20.75 30.18 2.62
N GLY A 411 21.04 31.38 3.13
CA GLY A 411 20.02 32.24 3.75
C GLY A 411 18.92 32.64 2.78
N LEU A 412 19.28 33.08 1.57
CA LEU A 412 18.31 33.47 0.55
C LEU A 412 17.46 32.28 0.08
N ALA A 413 18.08 31.12 -0.17
CA ALA A 413 17.38 29.90 -0.55
C ALA A 413 16.37 29.48 0.53
N PHE A 414 16.71 29.64 1.81
CA PHE A 414 15.78 29.38 2.91
C PHE A 414 14.58 30.33 2.88
N VAL A 415 14.82 31.64 2.75
CA VAL A 415 13.75 32.66 2.69
C VAL A 415 12.79 32.40 1.53
N VAL A 416 13.30 31.99 0.36
CA VAL A 416 12.49 31.70 -0.82
C VAL A 416 11.72 30.38 -0.67
N ALA A 417 12.34 29.34 -0.11
CA ALA A 417 11.74 28.03 0.02
C ALA A 417 10.62 27.97 1.10
N VAL A 418 10.76 28.70 2.20
CA VAL A 418 9.81 28.68 3.33
C VAL A 418 8.36 28.92 2.92
N PRO A 419 7.99 30.02 2.25
CA PRO A 419 6.58 30.29 1.92
C PRO A 419 5.99 29.19 1.03
N LEU A 420 6.77 28.71 0.05
CA LEU A 420 6.33 27.68 -0.88
C LEU A 420 6.02 26.36 -0.19
N PHE A 421 6.95 25.85 0.64
CA PHE A 421 6.78 24.56 1.29
C PHE A 421 5.85 24.60 2.49
N LEU A 422 5.75 25.73 3.21
CA LEU A 422 4.72 25.92 4.24
C LEU A 422 3.32 25.80 3.65
N VAL A 423 3.08 26.38 2.45
CA VAL A 423 1.81 26.21 1.73
C VAL A 423 1.66 24.77 1.23
N ALA A 424 2.73 24.13 0.73
CA ALA A 424 2.70 22.74 0.25
C ALA A 424 2.33 21.72 1.33
N GLY A 425 2.64 22.01 2.60
CA GLY A 425 2.29 21.15 3.73
C GLY A 425 0.78 20.86 3.85
N PHE A 426 -0.08 21.80 3.44
CA PHE A 426 -1.54 21.65 3.51
C PHE A 426 -2.11 20.63 2.52
N PRO A 427 -1.89 20.74 1.20
CA PRO A 427 -2.36 19.73 0.24
C PRO A 427 -1.67 18.38 0.44
N ILE A 428 -0.43 18.33 0.94
CA ILE A 428 0.24 17.06 1.28
C ILE A 428 -0.50 16.36 2.42
N LEU A 429 -0.81 17.07 3.50
CA LEU A 429 -1.58 16.49 4.62
C LEU A 429 -2.99 16.07 4.19
N PHE A 430 -3.64 16.86 3.32
CA PHE A 430 -4.92 16.51 2.71
C PHE A 430 -4.84 15.15 1.98
N LEU A 431 -3.82 14.94 1.14
CA LEU A 431 -3.65 13.69 0.38
C LEU A 431 -3.37 12.49 1.29
N MET A 432 -2.60 12.68 2.36
CA MET A 432 -2.35 11.63 3.36
C MET A 432 -3.64 11.22 4.07
N ARG A 433 -4.50 12.18 4.42
CA ARG A 433 -5.81 11.87 5.00
C ARG A 433 -6.72 11.18 3.99
N ALA A 434 -6.76 11.63 2.73
CA ALA A 434 -7.50 10.97 1.68
C ALA A 434 -7.06 9.50 1.49
N ASN A 435 -5.76 9.22 1.66
CA ASN A 435 -5.23 7.85 1.66
C ASN A 435 -5.74 7.03 2.85
N GLY A 436 -5.67 7.59 4.07
CA GLY A 436 -6.23 6.96 5.27
C GLY A 436 -7.71 6.64 5.16
N LEU A 437 -8.50 7.54 4.55
CA LEU A 437 -9.91 7.31 4.27
C LEU A 437 -10.14 6.22 3.22
N LEU A 438 -9.30 6.15 2.19
CA LEU A 438 -9.33 5.05 1.23
C LEU A 438 -9.13 3.72 1.98
N ALA A 439 -8.14 3.66 2.86
CA ALA A 439 -7.85 2.49 3.67
C ALA A 439 -9.02 2.07 4.57
N TYR A 440 -9.66 3.05 5.22
CA TYR A 440 -10.82 2.85 6.09
C TYR A 440 -12.07 2.36 5.33
N TYR A 441 -12.48 3.07 4.28
CA TYR A 441 -13.70 2.75 3.51
C TYR A 441 -13.55 1.49 2.64
N ARG A 442 -12.33 1.15 2.24
CA ARG A 442 -12.04 0.00 1.37
C ARG A 442 -11.34 -1.16 2.08
N GLN A 443 -11.30 -1.17 3.42
CA GLN A 443 -10.58 -2.18 4.21
C GLN A 443 -10.89 -3.63 3.79
N GLN A 444 -12.15 -3.94 3.47
CA GLN A 444 -12.59 -5.28 3.02
C GLN A 444 -12.08 -5.68 1.63
N TYR A 445 -11.80 -4.70 0.77
CA TYR A 445 -11.36 -4.93 -0.60
C TYR A 445 -9.84 -4.82 -0.76
N LEU A 446 -9.15 -4.36 0.28
CA LEU A 446 -7.69 -4.27 0.29
C LEU A 446 -7.03 -5.63 0.55
N ASP A 447 -7.75 -6.64 1.03
CA ASP A 447 -7.18 -7.97 1.34
C ASP A 447 -5.96 -7.88 2.29
N LEU A 448 -5.98 -6.95 3.26
CA LEU A 448 -4.90 -6.73 4.23
C LEU A 448 -4.67 -7.99 5.08
N VAL A 449 -3.41 -8.42 5.17
CA VAL A 449 -3.02 -9.62 5.95
C VAL A 449 -2.57 -9.18 7.33
N MET A 450 -3.52 -9.19 8.28
CA MET A 450 -3.26 -8.83 9.67
C MET A 450 -2.87 -10.03 10.53
N LYS A 451 -3.27 -11.23 10.10
CA LYS A 451 -2.94 -12.47 10.79
C LYS A 451 -2.50 -13.58 9.85
N MET A 452 -1.64 -14.46 10.33
CA MET A 452 -1.16 -15.61 9.57
C MET A 452 -1.05 -16.87 10.43
N GLY A 453 -1.58 -17.98 9.92
CA GLY A 453 -1.48 -19.26 10.59
C GLY A 453 -0.04 -19.78 10.62
N THR A 454 0.33 -20.41 11.73
CA THR A 454 1.62 -21.10 11.87
C THR A 454 1.74 -22.24 10.85
N ASN A 455 2.94 -22.47 10.34
CA ASN A 455 3.25 -23.51 9.35
C ASN A 455 2.46 -23.42 8.03
N THR A 456 1.90 -22.26 7.70
CA THR A 456 1.27 -22.03 6.38
C THR A 456 2.36 -22.10 5.29
N PRO A 457 2.17 -22.83 4.17
CA PRO A 457 3.16 -22.88 3.10
C PRO A 457 3.42 -21.52 2.47
N ALA A 458 4.70 -21.13 2.33
CA ALA A 458 5.09 -19.86 1.72
C ALA A 458 5.17 -19.98 0.19
N GLY A 459 4.54 -19.06 -0.53
CA GLY A 459 4.54 -19.04 -2.00
C GLY A 459 5.84 -18.51 -2.62
N PHE A 460 5.98 -18.65 -3.94
CA PHE A 460 7.17 -18.25 -4.70
C PHE A 460 7.59 -16.80 -4.50
N TRP A 461 6.67 -15.84 -4.69
CA TRP A 461 7.01 -14.42 -4.69
C TRP A 461 7.54 -13.90 -3.35
N VAL A 462 7.03 -14.38 -2.22
CA VAL A 462 7.54 -13.99 -0.90
C VAL A 462 8.92 -14.59 -0.66
N ARG A 463 9.17 -15.83 -1.12
CA ARG A 463 10.50 -16.43 -1.08
C ARG A 463 11.49 -15.66 -1.96
N MET A 464 11.06 -15.19 -3.13
CA MET A 464 11.86 -14.35 -4.01
C MET A 464 12.20 -13.01 -3.33
N LEU A 465 11.24 -12.36 -2.67
CA LEU A 465 11.50 -11.13 -1.89
C LEU A 465 12.51 -11.36 -0.76
N ALA A 466 12.34 -12.44 0.01
CA ALA A 466 13.29 -12.81 1.05
C ALA A 466 14.69 -13.06 0.46
N PHE A 467 14.76 -13.76 -0.68
CA PHE A 467 16.01 -14.03 -1.38
C PHE A 467 16.69 -12.76 -1.89
N LEU A 468 15.94 -11.75 -2.36
CA LEU A 468 16.53 -10.47 -2.77
C LEU A 468 17.24 -9.75 -1.61
N VAL A 469 16.64 -9.82 -0.41
CA VAL A 469 17.28 -9.30 0.80
C VAL A 469 18.48 -10.17 1.17
N ASP A 470 18.35 -11.50 1.12
CA ASP A 470 19.43 -12.43 1.42
C ASP A 470 20.65 -12.22 0.50
N VAL A 471 20.44 -11.95 -0.80
CA VAL A 471 21.51 -11.69 -1.79
C VAL A 471 22.33 -10.45 -1.45
N LEU A 472 21.71 -9.42 -0.86
CA LEU A 472 22.42 -8.22 -0.42
C LEU A 472 23.23 -8.45 0.86
N LEU A 473 22.81 -9.39 1.70
CA LEU A 473 23.39 -9.61 3.03
C LEU A 473 24.42 -10.73 3.09
N PHE A 474 24.35 -11.74 2.22
CA PHE A 474 25.28 -12.87 2.28
C PHE A 474 26.76 -12.49 2.09
N PRO A 475 27.17 -11.46 1.31
CA PRO A 475 28.58 -11.07 1.26
C PRO A 475 29.07 -10.53 2.61
N LEU A 476 28.17 -9.99 3.42
CA LEU A 476 28.48 -9.47 4.75
C LEU A 476 28.37 -10.55 5.84
N ALA A 477 28.13 -11.81 5.47
CA ALA A 477 27.89 -12.88 6.42
C ALA A 477 29.03 -13.03 7.42
N SER A 478 30.29 -12.97 6.97
CA SER A 478 31.46 -13.12 7.87
C SER A 478 31.54 -12.08 9.00
N PHE A 479 30.84 -10.96 8.86
CA PHE A 479 30.77 -9.91 9.88
C PHE A 479 29.47 -9.94 10.69
N ILE A 480 28.39 -10.44 10.10
CA ILE A 480 27.03 -10.30 10.66
C ILE A 480 26.53 -11.63 11.27
N VAL A 481 27.03 -12.78 10.82
CA VAL A 481 26.27 -14.03 10.86
C VAL A 481 26.86 -15.10 11.79
N THR A 482 25.94 -15.62 12.62
CA THR A 482 26.00 -16.76 13.56
C THR A 482 26.41 -16.46 15.01
N LYS A 483 25.68 -17.07 15.95
CA LYS A 483 26.10 -17.23 17.36
C LYS A 483 27.18 -18.30 17.54
N GLU A 484 27.43 -19.10 16.50
CA GLU A 484 28.32 -20.25 16.59
C GLU A 484 29.78 -19.82 16.37
N ARG A 485 30.48 -19.61 17.48
CA ARG A 485 31.85 -19.08 17.52
C ARG A 485 32.81 -19.81 16.56
N ARG A 486 32.67 -21.12 16.36
CA ARG A 486 33.56 -21.92 15.50
C ARG A 486 33.45 -21.54 14.03
N ILE A 487 32.22 -21.35 13.53
CA ILE A 487 31.97 -20.95 12.14
C ILE A 487 32.49 -19.53 11.91
N LEU A 488 32.21 -18.62 12.84
CA LEU A 488 32.71 -17.24 12.76
C LEU A 488 34.26 -17.16 12.76
N LEU A 489 34.94 -17.98 13.57
CA LEU A 489 36.41 -18.00 13.60
C LEU A 489 37.02 -18.41 12.26
N ILE A 490 36.44 -19.41 11.59
CA ILE A 490 36.88 -19.83 10.24
C ILE A 490 36.65 -18.70 9.24
N ALA A 491 35.52 -17.99 9.31
CA ALA A 491 35.23 -16.84 8.47
C ALA A 491 36.29 -15.74 8.61
N GLN A 492 36.67 -15.40 9.85
CA GLN A 492 37.67 -14.38 10.13
C GLN A 492 39.07 -14.82 9.73
N PHE A 493 39.40 -16.10 9.86
CA PHE A 493 40.64 -16.67 9.34
C PHE A 493 40.73 -16.54 7.80
N LEU A 494 39.65 -16.84 7.08
CA LEU A 494 39.58 -16.63 5.62
C LEU A 494 39.71 -15.16 5.22
N ASN A 495 39.11 -14.24 5.99
CA ASN A 495 39.30 -12.79 5.80
C ASN A 495 40.77 -12.40 5.99
N GLY A 496 41.43 -12.92 7.02
CA GLY A 496 42.86 -12.69 7.27
C GLY A 496 43.75 -13.18 6.13
N ILE A 497 43.48 -14.38 5.59
CA ILE A 497 44.18 -14.91 4.41
C ILE A 497 43.96 -14.00 3.19
N ALA A 498 42.73 -13.52 2.97
CA ALA A 498 42.45 -12.63 1.85
C ALA A 498 43.21 -11.29 1.96
N VAL A 499 43.28 -10.70 3.17
CA VAL A 499 44.06 -9.49 3.42
C VAL A 499 45.56 -9.73 3.22
N ALA A 500 46.09 -10.82 3.77
CA ALA A 500 47.50 -11.18 3.58
C ALA A 500 47.83 -11.43 2.10
N GLY A 501 46.96 -12.13 1.37
CA GLY A 501 47.09 -12.34 -0.07
C GLY A 501 47.13 -11.03 -0.84
N TYR A 502 46.25 -10.08 -0.48
CA TYR A 502 46.20 -8.76 -1.11
C TYR A 502 47.50 -7.97 -0.87
N LEU A 503 48.03 -7.99 0.36
CA LEU A 503 49.26 -7.28 0.72
C LEU A 503 50.50 -7.91 0.08
N LEU A 504 50.56 -9.23 -0.05
CA LEU A 504 51.75 -9.96 -0.53
C LEU A 504 51.80 -10.14 -2.05
N PHE A 505 50.64 -10.32 -2.69
CA PHE A 505 50.56 -10.73 -4.11
C PHE A 505 49.66 -9.82 -4.96
N GLY A 506 49.07 -8.78 -4.37
CA GLY A 506 48.24 -7.81 -5.07
C GLY A 506 46.79 -8.27 -5.29
N VAL A 507 46.00 -7.35 -5.86
CA VAL A 507 44.54 -7.48 -6.02
C VAL A 507 44.16 -8.67 -6.91
N GLU A 508 44.77 -8.78 -8.08
CA GLU A 508 44.30 -9.70 -9.12
C GLU A 508 44.56 -11.17 -8.75
N PHE A 509 45.72 -11.46 -8.15
CA PHE A 509 46.03 -12.79 -7.60
C PHE A 509 45.04 -13.18 -6.49
N THR A 510 44.79 -12.26 -5.57
CA THR A 510 43.89 -12.49 -4.43
C THR A 510 42.46 -12.73 -4.90
N LYS A 511 41.97 -11.94 -5.87
CA LYS A 511 40.65 -12.16 -6.47
C LYS A 511 40.53 -13.53 -7.11
N ALA A 512 41.50 -13.92 -7.94
CA ALA A 512 41.43 -15.18 -8.69
C ALA A 512 41.38 -16.42 -7.78
N LEU A 513 42.19 -16.44 -6.71
CA LEU A 513 42.29 -17.59 -5.83
C LEU A 513 41.27 -17.56 -4.67
N MET A 514 41.15 -16.40 -3.99
CA MET A 514 40.40 -16.32 -2.74
C MET A 514 38.93 -15.98 -2.91
N ALA A 515 38.54 -15.23 -3.95
CA ALA A 515 37.15 -14.80 -4.11
C ALA A 515 36.17 -15.99 -4.20
N PRO A 516 36.44 -17.09 -4.97
CA PRO A 516 35.53 -18.22 -5.05
C PRO A 516 35.37 -18.97 -3.71
N VAL A 517 36.48 -19.16 -2.99
CA VAL A 517 36.49 -19.81 -1.66
C VAL A 517 35.73 -18.96 -0.65
N TRP A 518 36.03 -17.67 -0.61
CA TRP A 518 35.39 -16.72 0.29
C TRP A 518 33.89 -16.60 0.01
N LEU A 519 33.49 -16.50 -1.26
CA LEU A 519 32.09 -16.38 -1.66
C LEU A 519 31.30 -17.65 -1.30
N SER A 520 31.87 -18.83 -1.59
CA SER A 520 31.24 -20.12 -1.29
C SER A 520 31.06 -20.32 0.21
N TYR A 521 32.08 -19.95 1.01
CA TYR A 521 32.01 -20.04 2.46
C TYR A 521 30.97 -19.07 3.04
N ASN A 522 30.97 -17.81 2.61
CA ASN A 522 29.97 -16.83 3.05
C ASN A 522 28.56 -17.24 2.66
N TYR A 523 28.36 -17.79 1.46
CA TYR A 523 27.08 -18.31 1.01
C TYR A 523 26.61 -19.51 1.87
N TRP A 524 27.48 -20.48 2.14
CA TRP A 524 27.16 -21.63 3.01
C TRP A 524 26.84 -21.20 4.44
N MET A 525 27.65 -20.32 5.02
CA MET A 525 27.44 -19.80 6.36
C MET A 525 26.15 -18.98 6.46
N TYR A 526 25.83 -18.19 5.43
CA TYR A 526 24.61 -17.40 5.42
C TYR A 526 23.36 -18.27 5.32
N PHE A 527 23.30 -19.20 4.36
CA PHE A 527 22.10 -19.99 4.13
C PHE A 527 22.03 -21.26 4.99
N ALA A 528 23.04 -22.12 4.95
CA ALA A 528 22.97 -23.41 5.65
C ALA A 528 23.16 -23.25 7.17
N ALA A 529 24.17 -22.49 7.61
CA ALA A 529 24.44 -22.37 9.04
C ALA A 529 23.33 -21.60 9.78
N GLN A 530 22.79 -20.50 9.21
CA GLN A 530 21.67 -19.78 9.82
C GLN A 530 20.37 -20.62 9.86
N GLU A 531 20.02 -21.29 8.77
CA GLU A 531 18.80 -22.11 8.72
C GLU A 531 18.89 -23.31 9.68
N ALA A 532 20.09 -23.76 10.03
CA ALA A 532 20.35 -24.79 11.04
C ALA A 532 20.34 -24.26 12.49
N THR A 533 20.17 -22.96 12.72
CA THR A 533 20.06 -22.40 14.07
C THR A 533 18.66 -22.61 14.67
N THR A 534 18.48 -22.24 15.94
CA THR A 534 17.16 -22.27 16.60
C THR A 534 16.13 -21.36 15.94
N GLN A 535 16.57 -20.30 15.24
CA GLN A 535 15.70 -19.39 14.51
C GLN A 535 15.15 -20.02 13.22
N ARG A 536 15.84 -21.02 12.66
CA ARG A 536 15.44 -21.76 11.46
C ARG A 536 15.23 -20.89 10.22
N THR A 537 15.94 -19.78 10.12
CA THR A 537 15.70 -18.78 9.08
C THR A 537 16.97 -18.00 8.76
N THR A 538 17.01 -17.40 7.58
CA THR A 538 18.01 -16.39 7.21
C THR A 538 17.48 -15.00 7.57
N ILE A 539 18.35 -14.00 7.71
CA ILE A 539 17.91 -12.62 8.01
C ILE A 539 16.84 -12.12 7.02
N GLY A 540 17.00 -12.38 5.71
CA GLY A 540 16.00 -11.97 4.72
C GLY A 540 14.67 -12.73 4.85
N LYS A 541 14.71 -14.04 5.16
CA LYS A 541 13.49 -14.82 5.44
C LYS A 541 12.80 -14.38 6.73
N ASP A 542 13.57 -14.06 7.77
CA ASP A 542 13.07 -13.57 9.06
C ASP A 542 12.36 -12.22 8.91
N ALA A 543 12.90 -11.32 8.07
CA ALA A 543 12.28 -10.03 7.78
C ALA A 543 10.85 -10.14 7.22
N PHE A 544 10.53 -11.27 6.57
CA PHE A 544 9.18 -11.59 6.10
C PHE A 544 8.46 -12.61 6.98
N GLY A 545 9.02 -13.07 8.10
CA GLY A 545 8.38 -14.06 8.99
C GLY A 545 8.33 -15.48 8.42
N LEU A 546 9.30 -15.83 7.57
CA LEU A 546 9.46 -17.16 7.00
C LEU A 546 10.46 -17.99 7.80
N ILE A 547 10.22 -19.29 7.89
CA ILE A 547 11.11 -20.27 8.50
C ILE A 547 11.24 -21.50 7.60
N VAL A 548 12.36 -22.21 7.75
CA VAL A 548 12.65 -23.47 7.07
C VAL A 548 12.54 -24.61 8.07
N SER A 549 11.82 -25.68 7.71
CA SER A 549 11.62 -26.84 8.56
C SER A 549 11.73 -28.14 7.78
N THR A 550 11.95 -29.23 8.50
CA THR A 550 11.83 -30.58 7.92
C THR A 550 10.36 -30.88 7.60
N GLN A 551 10.07 -31.98 6.88
CA GLN A 551 8.68 -32.38 6.62
C GLN A 551 7.83 -32.52 7.90
N GLU A 552 8.47 -32.90 9.01
CA GLU A 552 7.87 -33.11 10.33
C GLU A 552 7.79 -31.83 11.18
N ASP A 553 7.97 -30.64 10.59
CA ASP A 553 7.96 -29.34 11.29
C ASP A 553 9.07 -29.20 12.36
N LYS A 554 10.11 -30.03 12.28
CA LYS A 554 11.28 -29.99 13.17
C LYS A 554 12.37 -29.05 12.65
N LYS A 555 13.28 -28.70 13.56
CA LYS A 555 14.49 -27.93 13.27
C LYS A 555 15.41 -28.78 12.40
N MET A 556 16.05 -28.17 11.41
CA MET A 556 17.07 -28.84 10.61
C MET A 556 18.42 -28.89 11.34
N GLY A 557 19.15 -29.98 11.17
CA GLY A 557 20.58 -30.05 11.52
C GLY A 557 21.46 -29.35 10.48
N LEU A 558 22.72 -29.03 10.84
CA LEU A 558 23.67 -28.39 9.92
C LEU A 558 23.93 -29.24 8.65
N ARG A 559 23.97 -30.56 8.81
CA ARG A 559 24.11 -31.51 7.69
C ARG A 559 22.92 -31.43 6.74
N GLU A 560 21.70 -31.42 7.26
CA GLU A 560 20.48 -31.35 6.45
C GLU A 560 20.39 -30.00 5.72
N ALA A 561 20.71 -28.90 6.38
CA ALA A 561 20.76 -27.58 5.78
C ALA A 561 21.83 -27.47 4.67
N THR A 562 22.98 -28.11 4.88
CA THR A 562 24.05 -28.19 3.85
C THR A 562 23.60 -29.01 2.64
N ILE A 563 22.91 -30.13 2.86
CA ILE A 563 22.33 -30.94 1.78
C ILE A 563 21.28 -30.12 1.01
N ARG A 564 20.40 -29.40 1.71
CA ARG A 564 19.42 -28.48 1.11
C ARG A 564 20.11 -27.42 0.24
N LEU A 565 21.20 -26.83 0.72
CA LEU A 565 21.99 -25.87 -0.03
C LEU A 565 22.59 -26.52 -1.30
N ALA A 566 23.17 -27.71 -1.18
CA ALA A 566 23.69 -28.45 -2.34
C ALA A 566 22.57 -28.78 -3.36
N CYS A 567 21.38 -29.18 -2.91
CA CYS A 567 20.22 -29.38 -3.77
C CYS A 567 19.75 -28.10 -4.48
N THR A 568 20.10 -26.92 -3.96
CA THR A 568 19.82 -25.64 -4.63
C THR A 568 20.60 -25.51 -5.94
N ALA A 569 21.78 -26.14 -6.06
CA ALA A 569 22.52 -26.21 -7.31
C ALA A 569 21.72 -26.92 -8.41
N ALA A 570 20.94 -27.96 -8.08
CA ALA A 570 20.05 -28.62 -9.04
C ALA A 570 18.96 -27.66 -9.55
N SER A 571 18.45 -26.77 -8.70
CA SER A 571 17.50 -25.72 -9.12
C SER A 571 18.18 -24.70 -10.04
N LEU A 572 19.46 -24.39 -9.81
CA LEU A 572 20.23 -23.49 -10.65
C LEU A 572 20.54 -24.08 -12.03
N VAL A 573 20.92 -25.37 -12.11
CA VAL A 573 21.18 -26.09 -13.36
C VAL A 573 19.96 -26.10 -14.28
N THR A 574 18.74 -26.13 -13.73
CA THR A 574 17.49 -25.98 -14.49
C THR A 574 17.20 -24.54 -14.94
N LEU A 575 18.22 -23.68 -15.07
CA LEU A 575 18.10 -22.25 -15.37
C LEU A 575 17.12 -21.50 -14.44
N GLY A 576 17.05 -21.94 -13.19
CA GLY A 576 16.15 -21.37 -12.18
C GLY A 576 14.70 -21.88 -12.22
N LEU A 577 14.32 -22.74 -13.17
CA LEU A 577 12.97 -23.32 -13.24
C LEU A 577 12.63 -24.13 -11.98
N GLY A 578 13.62 -24.77 -11.36
CA GLY A 578 13.47 -25.48 -10.08
C GLY A 578 12.97 -24.62 -8.92
N PHE A 579 13.21 -23.30 -8.95
CA PHE A 579 12.64 -22.37 -7.97
C PHE A 579 11.17 -22.05 -8.26
N LEU A 580 10.79 -21.98 -9.55
CA LEU A 580 9.41 -21.68 -9.97
C LEU A 580 8.42 -22.81 -9.65
N VAL A 581 8.88 -24.05 -9.45
CA VAL A 581 8.03 -25.19 -9.08
C VAL A 581 7.13 -24.87 -7.87
N CYS A 582 7.63 -24.12 -6.89
CA CYS A 582 6.85 -23.77 -5.70
C CYS A 582 5.65 -22.84 -5.99
N ALA A 583 5.62 -22.14 -7.12
CA ALA A 583 4.46 -21.34 -7.53
C ALA A 583 3.24 -22.25 -7.81
N PHE A 584 3.47 -23.40 -8.43
CA PHE A 584 2.43 -24.30 -8.94
C PHE A 584 2.20 -25.54 -8.05
N HIS A 585 3.21 -25.98 -7.30
CA HIS A 585 3.10 -27.16 -6.44
C HIS A 585 2.01 -26.97 -5.35
N PRO A 586 1.13 -27.97 -5.07
CA PRO A 586 0.05 -27.85 -4.09
C PRO A 586 0.54 -27.47 -2.68
N GLN A 587 1.68 -28.04 -2.26
CA GLN A 587 2.31 -27.75 -0.97
C GLN A 587 3.33 -26.60 -1.04
N LYS A 588 3.40 -25.86 -2.15
CA LYS A 588 4.36 -24.76 -2.39
C LYS A 588 5.83 -25.14 -2.13
N LYS A 589 6.26 -26.34 -2.52
CA LYS A 589 7.65 -26.80 -2.38
C LYS A 589 8.45 -26.50 -3.65
N ALA A 590 9.69 -26.04 -3.49
CA ALA A 590 10.62 -25.90 -4.60
C ALA A 590 11.35 -27.22 -4.88
N LEU A 591 12.02 -27.35 -6.02
CA LEU A 591 12.74 -28.58 -6.39
C LEU A 591 13.76 -28.99 -5.31
N HIS A 592 14.56 -28.04 -4.81
CA HIS A 592 15.54 -28.31 -3.75
C HIS A 592 14.88 -28.69 -2.42
N ASP A 593 13.70 -28.16 -2.10
CA ASP A 593 12.95 -28.53 -0.89
C ASP A 593 12.44 -29.97 -0.98
N MET A 594 12.02 -30.42 -2.16
CA MET A 594 11.58 -31.80 -2.41
C MET A 594 12.74 -32.79 -2.26
N LEU A 595 13.89 -32.48 -2.87
CA LEU A 595 15.09 -33.33 -2.81
C LEU A 595 15.67 -33.44 -1.39
N SER A 596 15.65 -32.34 -0.65
CA SER A 596 16.18 -32.29 0.72
C SER A 596 15.18 -32.67 1.81
N LYS A 597 13.92 -33.00 1.45
CA LYS A 597 12.82 -33.26 2.38
C LYS A 597 12.60 -32.10 3.38
N THR A 598 12.65 -30.87 2.87
CA THR A 598 12.41 -29.65 3.65
C THR A 598 11.17 -28.90 3.14
N LYS A 599 10.77 -27.85 3.86
CA LYS A 599 9.69 -26.93 3.46
C LYS A 599 9.93 -25.54 4.05
N VAL A 600 9.57 -24.50 3.30
CA VAL A 600 9.54 -23.12 3.78
C VAL A 600 8.10 -22.72 4.08
N VAL A 601 7.86 -22.33 5.32
CA VAL A 601 6.54 -22.01 5.86
C VAL A 601 6.59 -20.69 6.61
N TRP A 602 5.44 -20.08 6.81
CA TRP A 602 5.30 -18.92 7.67
C TRP A 602 5.43 -19.34 9.14
N GLN A 603 6.20 -18.58 9.90
CA GLN A 603 6.26 -18.75 11.35
C GLN A 603 4.87 -18.55 11.97
N GLY A 604 4.10 -17.62 11.40
CA GLY A 604 2.74 -17.27 11.83
C GLY A 604 2.70 -16.46 13.11
N ASP A 605 1.50 -15.99 13.44
CA ASP A 605 1.24 -15.36 14.73
C ASP A 605 1.05 -16.43 15.80
N ARG A 606 1.69 -16.24 16.94
CA ARG A 606 1.49 -17.08 18.13
C ARG A 606 0.21 -16.72 18.86
#